data_AF-A0A4R8ZTL3-F1
#
_entry.id   AF-A0A4R8ZTL3-F1
#
_cell.length_a   1.000
_cell.length_b   1.000
_cell.length_c   1.000
_cell.angle_alpha   90.00
_cell.angle_beta   90.00
_cell.angle_gamma   90.00
#
_symmetry.space_group_name_H-M   'P 1'
#
loop_
_entity.id
_entity.type
_entity.pdbx_description
1 polymer ?
#
loop_
_entity_poly.entity_id
_entity_poly.type
_entity_poly.pdbx_seq_one_letter_code
_entity_poly.pdbx_strand_id
1 'polypeptide(L)'
;MTLIMLPERDLNVLDQFAHWSQVQQRIAVMATRAAPASVAELGDLAWLRVFDSEDLHTLADELHGALIAGLADQDTDVIVELVSDWRMTARQLEDPLRKAVLLDHFRESDFEDAQAPE
;
A
#
# COMPACT_ATOMS: atom_id res chain seq x y z
N MET A 1 -21.93 -24.59 25.98
CA MET A 1 -20.99 -23.52 25.62
C MET A 1 -19.64 -24.19 25.45
N THR A 2 -19.23 -24.41 24.20
CA THR A 2 -18.04 -25.23 23.89
C THR A 2 -16.88 -24.29 23.63
N LEU A 3 -15.87 -24.33 24.51
CA LEU A 3 -14.63 -23.57 24.33
C LEU A 3 -13.73 -24.39 23.40
N ILE A 4 -13.53 -23.93 22.17
CA ILE A 4 -12.56 -24.53 21.25
C ILE A 4 -11.23 -23.78 21.48
N MET A 5 -10.21 -24.47 21.98
CA MET A 5 -8.86 -23.94 22.01
C MET A 5 -8.20 -24.20 20.67
N LEU A 6 -7.85 -23.12 19.96
CA LEU A 6 -7.06 -23.16 18.74
C LEU A 6 -5.56 -23.02 19.10
N PRO A 7 -4.67 -23.68 18.34
CA PRO A 7 -3.25 -23.37 18.38
C PRO A 7 -3.01 -21.87 18.16
N GLU A 8 -2.04 -21.29 18.87
CA GLU A 8 -1.71 -19.86 18.79
C GLU A 8 -1.38 -19.41 17.36
N ARG A 9 -0.73 -20.28 16.56
CA ARG A 9 -0.44 -20.03 15.15
C ARG A 9 -1.72 -19.80 14.34
N ASP A 10 -2.73 -20.64 14.53
CA ASP A 10 -3.98 -20.56 13.78
C ASP A 10 -4.78 -19.31 14.16
N LEU A 11 -4.71 -18.93 15.45
CA LEU A 11 -5.30 -17.67 15.93
C LEU A 11 -4.64 -16.46 15.29
N ASN A 12 -3.30 -16.43 15.21
CA ASN A 12 -2.58 -15.31 14.59
C ASN A 12 -2.91 -15.19 13.10
N VAL A 13 -2.95 -16.30 12.38
CA VAL A 13 -3.34 -16.32 10.96
C VAL A 13 -4.76 -15.76 10.78
N LEU A 14 -5.72 -16.21 11.59
CA LEU A 14 -7.11 -15.72 11.54
C LEU A 14 -7.23 -14.24 11.89
N ASP A 15 -6.48 -13.76 12.87
CA ASP A 15 -6.46 -12.33 13.26
C ASP A 15 -5.91 -11.46 12.12
N GLN A 16 -4.84 -11.92 11.47
CA GLN A 16 -4.29 -11.25 10.29
C GLN A 16 -5.29 -11.21 9.12
N PHE A 17 -5.98 -12.32 8.83
CA PHE A 17 -7.02 -12.32 7.79
C PHE A 17 -8.18 -11.37 8.13
N ALA A 18 -8.62 -11.34 9.39
CA ALA A 18 -9.67 -10.42 9.82
C ALA A 18 -9.23 -8.96 9.66
N HIS A 19 -8.00 -8.63 10.08
CA HIS A 19 -7.42 -7.31 9.90
C HIS A 19 -7.36 -6.90 8.42
N TRP A 20 -6.77 -7.73 7.56
CA TRP A 20 -6.60 -7.42 6.15
C TRP A 20 -7.91 -7.39 5.37
N SER A 21 -8.90 -8.21 5.74
CA SER A 21 -10.24 -8.14 5.18
C SER A 21 -10.93 -6.81 5.51
N GLN A 22 -10.80 -6.33 6.75
CA GLN A 22 -11.33 -5.03 7.14
C GLN A 22 -10.64 -3.89 6.39
N VAL A 23 -9.32 -3.97 6.21
CA VAL A 23 -8.54 -3.00 5.41
C VAL A 23 -9.02 -3.00 3.97
N GLN A 24 -9.17 -4.17 3.33
CA GLN A 24 -9.65 -4.29 1.96
C GLN A 24 -11.02 -3.62 1.77
N GLN A 25 -11.97 -3.88 2.68
CA GLN A 25 -13.30 -3.26 2.64
C GLN A 25 -13.24 -1.73 2.79
N ARG A 26 -12.38 -1.22 3.68
CA ARG A 26 -12.18 0.23 3.84
C ARG A 26 -11.65 0.84 2.54
N ILE A 27 -10.65 0.22 1.92
CA ILE A 27 -10.05 0.70 0.66
C ILE A 27 -11.11 0.67 -0.46
N ALA A 28 -11.88 -0.42 -0.59
CA ALA A 28 -12.93 -0.53 -1.60
C ALA A 28 -13.99 0.58 -1.46
N VAL A 29 -14.40 0.89 -0.23
CA VAL A 29 -15.32 2.02 0.03
C VAL A 29 -14.69 3.34 -0.37
N MET A 30 -13.41 3.56 -0.05
CA MET A 30 -12.68 4.78 -0.39
C MET A 30 -12.53 4.96 -1.91
N ALA A 31 -12.27 3.89 -2.66
CA ALA A 31 -12.16 3.90 -4.11
C ALA A 31 -13.45 4.38 -4.81
N THR A 32 -14.62 4.16 -4.20
CA THR A 32 -15.91 4.60 -4.76
C THR A 32 -16.28 6.06 -4.45
N ARG A 33 -15.51 6.74 -3.59
CA ARG A 33 -15.81 8.13 -3.20
C ARG A 33 -15.36 9.11 -4.28
N ALA A 34 -16.16 10.14 -4.51
CA ALA A 34 -15.82 11.23 -5.43
C ALA A 34 -14.78 12.21 -4.85
N ALA A 35 -14.55 12.19 -3.53
CA ALA A 35 -13.61 13.07 -2.85
C ALA A 35 -12.49 12.25 -2.18
N PRO A 36 -11.23 12.74 -2.21
CA PRO A 36 -10.11 12.09 -1.56
C PRO A 36 -10.31 12.07 -0.04
N ALA A 37 -9.95 10.95 0.59
CA ALA A 37 -10.04 10.80 2.04
C ALA A 37 -9.01 11.68 2.74
N SER A 38 -9.42 12.29 3.86
CA SER A 38 -8.52 13.05 4.71
C SER A 38 -7.54 12.13 5.44
N VAL A 39 -6.38 12.66 5.85
CA VAL A 39 -5.36 11.91 6.64
C VAL A 39 -5.96 11.33 7.93
N ALA A 40 -6.91 12.06 8.55
CA ALA A 40 -7.61 11.60 9.75
C ALA A 40 -8.53 10.41 9.49
N GLU A 41 -9.15 10.32 8.30
CA GLU A 41 -9.97 9.16 7.90
C GLU A 41 -9.12 7.95 7.48
N LEU A 42 -7.94 8.21 6.91
CA LEU A 42 -7.01 7.17 6.49
C LEU A 42 -6.36 6.48 7.69
N GLY A 43 -5.95 7.22 8.72
CA GLY A 43 -5.36 6.64 9.93
C GLY A 43 -4.10 5.83 9.63
N ASP A 44 -4.14 4.52 9.90
CA ASP A 44 -3.09 3.54 9.59
C ASP A 44 -2.83 3.37 8.07
N LEU A 45 -3.80 3.78 7.25
CA LEU A 45 -3.74 3.78 5.80
C LEU A 45 -3.30 5.13 5.22
N ALA A 46 -2.72 6.04 6.03
CA ALA A 46 -2.31 7.37 5.57
C ALA A 46 -1.35 7.36 4.37
N TRP A 47 -0.58 6.28 4.19
CA TRP A 47 0.29 6.07 3.04
C TRP A 47 -0.47 5.94 1.70
N LEU A 48 -1.78 5.68 1.72
CA LEU A 48 -2.62 5.63 0.52
C LEU A 48 -2.98 7.01 -0.03
N ARG A 49 -2.68 8.10 0.68
CA ARG A 49 -3.08 9.47 0.30
C ARG A 49 -2.55 9.96 -1.06
N VAL A 50 -1.55 9.29 -1.61
CA VAL A 50 -0.95 9.63 -2.90
C VAL A 50 -1.61 8.96 -4.10
N PHE A 51 -2.46 7.96 -3.84
CA PHE A 51 -3.17 7.20 -4.85
C PHE A 51 -4.48 7.86 -5.24
N ASP A 52 -4.85 7.75 -6.50
CA ASP A 52 -6.16 8.15 -6.98
C ASP A 52 -7.21 7.04 -6.80
N SER A 53 -8.44 7.27 -7.26
CA SER A 53 -9.52 6.28 -7.12
C SER A 53 -9.27 4.98 -7.91
N GLU A 54 -8.55 5.06 -9.03
CA GLU A 54 -8.24 3.90 -9.88
C GLU A 54 -7.16 3.03 -9.23
N ASP A 55 -6.12 3.66 -8.70
CA ASP A 55 -5.10 3.00 -7.89
C ASP A 55 -5.71 2.29 -6.67
N LEU A 56 -6.62 2.97 -5.95
CA LEU A 56 -7.31 2.38 -4.80
C LEU A 56 -8.22 1.21 -5.20
N HIS A 57 -8.82 1.25 -6.39
CA HIS A 57 -9.63 0.14 -6.90
C HIS A 57 -8.75 -1.07 -7.21
N THR A 58 -7.64 -0.85 -7.91
CA THR A 58 -6.65 -1.88 -8.23
C THR A 58 -6.11 -2.55 -6.96
N LEU A 59 -5.70 -1.75 -5.98
CA LEU A 59 -5.24 -2.26 -4.69
C LEU A 59 -6.32 -3.07 -3.97
N ALA A 60 -7.57 -2.60 -3.97
CA ALA A 60 -8.66 -3.30 -3.30
C ALA A 60 -8.94 -4.67 -3.93
N ASP A 61 -8.86 -4.77 -5.26
CA ASP A 61 -9.06 -6.01 -6.01
C ASP A 61 -7.89 -6.99 -5.85
N GLU A 62 -6.65 -6.50 -5.94
CA GLU A 62 -5.45 -7.31 -5.71
C GLU A 62 -5.40 -7.85 -4.27
N LEU A 63 -5.73 -7.01 -3.28
CA LEU A 63 -5.78 -7.43 -1.89
C LEU A 63 -6.90 -8.45 -1.65
N HIS A 64 -8.03 -8.33 -2.34
CA HIS A 64 -9.09 -9.33 -2.30
C HIS A 64 -8.62 -10.68 -2.87
N GLY A 65 -7.91 -10.66 -4.00
CA GLY A 65 -7.30 -11.85 -4.59
C GLY A 65 -6.28 -12.51 -3.66
N ALA A 66 -5.39 -11.72 -3.06
CA ALA A 66 -4.39 -12.22 -2.11
C ALA A 66 -5.03 -12.80 -0.83
N LEU A 67 -6.13 -12.20 -0.34
CA LEU A 67 -6.91 -12.75 0.78
C LEU A 67 -7.50 -14.13 0.45
N ILE A 68 -8.03 -14.32 -0.75
CA ILE A 68 -8.59 -15.61 -1.18
C ILE A 68 -7.49 -16.66 -1.30
N ALA A 69 -6.39 -16.32 -1.98
CA ALA A 69 -5.26 -17.23 -2.18
C ALA A 69 -4.61 -17.61 -0.84
N GLY A 70 -4.29 -16.61 -0.02
CA GLY A 70 -3.68 -16.81 1.29
C GLY A 70 -4.56 -17.63 2.23
N LEU A 71 -5.89 -17.44 2.21
CA LEU A 71 -6.79 -18.23 3.06
C LEU A 71 -6.81 -19.71 2.66
N ALA A 72 -6.72 -20.00 1.35
CA ALA A 72 -6.63 -21.36 0.85
C ALA A 72 -5.34 -22.06 1.30
N ASP A 73 -4.23 -21.32 1.32
CA ASP A 73 -2.90 -21.82 1.69
C ASP A 73 -2.59 -21.68 3.19
N GLN A 74 -3.50 -21.07 3.97
CA GLN A 74 -3.31 -20.68 5.38
C GLN A 74 -2.03 -19.84 5.60
N ASP A 75 -1.73 -18.98 4.63
CA ASP A 75 -0.52 -18.18 4.56
C ASP A 75 -0.86 -16.71 4.29
N THR A 76 -0.31 -15.83 5.13
CA THR A 76 -0.51 -14.39 5.04
C THR A 76 0.65 -13.68 4.36
N ASP A 77 1.73 -14.38 4.04
CA ASP A 77 2.95 -13.79 3.47
C ASP A 77 2.67 -13.11 2.12
N VAL A 78 1.78 -13.70 1.30
CA VAL A 78 1.33 -13.11 0.03
C VAL A 78 0.65 -11.74 0.21
N ILE A 79 -0.08 -11.56 1.32
CA ILE A 79 -0.73 -10.28 1.65
C ILE A 79 0.30 -9.26 2.12
N VAL A 80 1.25 -9.71 2.95
CA VAL A 80 2.31 -8.86 3.49
C VAL A 80 3.22 -8.35 2.37
N GLU A 81 3.59 -9.22 1.42
CA GLU A 81 4.37 -8.88 0.24
C GLU A 81 3.64 -7.85 -0.63
N LEU A 82 2.38 -8.13 -0.98
CA LEU A 82 1.55 -7.21 -1.76
C LEU A 82 1.47 -5.82 -1.11
N VAL A 83 1.18 -5.75 0.18
CA VAL A 83 1.07 -4.47 0.90
C VAL A 83 2.43 -3.76 0.99
N SER A 84 3.52 -4.52 1.12
CA SER A 84 4.87 -3.97 1.09
C SER A 84 5.18 -3.30 -0.25
N ASP A 85 4.84 -3.96 -1.36
CA ASP A 85 5.05 -3.44 -2.71
C ASP A 85 4.25 -2.16 -2.94
N TRP A 86 2.98 -2.14 -2.57
CA TRP A 86 2.14 -0.95 -2.67
C TRP A 86 2.63 0.20 -1.77
N ARG A 87 3.16 -0.10 -0.57
CA ARG A 87 3.81 0.91 0.27
C ARG A 87 5.09 1.45 -0.37
N MET A 88 5.85 0.63 -1.06
CA MET A 88 7.02 1.07 -1.81
C MET A 88 6.60 2.00 -2.95
N THR A 89 5.57 1.65 -3.72
CA THR A 89 4.99 2.51 -4.76
C THR A 89 4.54 3.85 -4.18
N ALA A 90 3.81 3.84 -3.05
CA ALA A 90 3.39 5.06 -2.38
C ALA A 90 4.58 5.96 -2.00
N ARG A 91 5.65 5.38 -1.42
CA ARG A 91 6.86 6.13 -1.08
C ARG A 91 7.53 6.73 -2.32
N GLN A 92 7.58 6.00 -3.42
CA GLN A 92 8.15 6.49 -4.69
C GLN A 92 7.32 7.65 -5.27
N LEU A 93 6.00 7.66 -5.05
CA LEU A 93 5.12 8.76 -5.43
C LEU A 93 5.20 9.96 -4.46
N GLU A 94 5.49 9.72 -3.18
CA GLU A 94 5.69 10.75 -2.17
C GLU A 94 7.03 11.49 -2.28
N ASP A 95 8.09 10.83 -2.75
CA ASP A 95 9.47 11.35 -2.69
C ASP A 95 9.64 12.67 -3.50
N PRO A 96 9.83 13.83 -2.83
CA PRO A 96 9.91 15.13 -3.46
C PRO A 96 11.20 15.39 -4.24
N LEU A 97 12.26 14.56 -4.14
CA LEU A 97 13.52 14.84 -4.85
C LEU A 97 13.36 14.71 -6.38
N ARG A 98 12.49 13.80 -6.84
CA ARG A 98 12.04 13.74 -8.25
C ARG A 98 11.12 14.90 -8.60
N LYS A 99 10.26 15.32 -7.67
CA LYS A 99 9.34 16.45 -7.84
C LYS A 99 10.10 17.78 -7.95
N ALA A 100 11.21 17.95 -7.23
CA ALA A 100 12.08 19.13 -7.26
C ALA A 100 12.95 19.21 -8.54
N VAL A 101 13.49 18.09 -9.04
CA VAL A 101 14.21 18.06 -10.34
C VAL A 101 13.30 18.41 -11.52
N LEU A 102 12.01 18.06 -11.45
CA LEU A 102 11.05 18.30 -12.52
C LEU A 102 10.38 19.69 -12.44
N LEU A 103 10.30 20.30 -11.25
CA LEU A 103 9.61 21.57 -11.00
C LEU A 103 10.54 22.77 -10.82
N ASP A 104 11.84 22.55 -10.56
CA ASP A 104 12.83 23.63 -10.58
C ASP A 104 13.45 23.71 -11.98
N HIS A 105 13.40 24.89 -12.58
CA HIS A 105 13.98 25.15 -13.90
C HIS A 105 15.50 25.13 -13.81
N PHE A 106 16.11 23.95 -13.85
CA PHE A 106 17.55 23.85 -14.08
C PHE A 106 17.85 24.47 -15.46
N ARG A 107 18.70 25.49 -15.46
CA ARG A 107 19.30 25.99 -16.70
C ARG A 107 20.50 25.09 -17.00
N GLU A 108 20.83 24.94 -18.27
CA GLU A 108 21.98 24.15 -18.74
C GLU A 108 23.32 24.56 -18.06
N SER A 109 23.37 25.74 -17.44
CA SER A 109 24.46 26.24 -16.59
C SER A 109 24.65 25.54 -15.25
N ASP A 110 23.67 24.76 -14.80
CA ASP A 110 23.66 24.14 -13.47
C ASP A 110 24.26 22.71 -13.50
N PHE A 111 24.67 22.24 -14.68
CA PHE A 111 25.35 20.98 -14.89
C PHE A 111 26.80 21.24 -15.31
N GLU A 112 27.77 20.69 -14.57
CA GLU A 112 29.17 20.63 -15.01
C GLU A 112 29.45 19.26 -15.65
N ASP A 113 30.14 19.28 -16.80
CA ASP A 113 30.57 18.06 -17.48
C ASP A 113 31.49 17.24 -16.57
N ALA A 114 31.11 15.99 -16.33
CA ALA A 114 31.93 15.05 -15.59
C ALA A 114 33.24 14.80 -16.35
N GLN A 115 34.37 15.25 -15.79
CA GLN A 115 35.67 14.90 -16.33
C GLN A 115 35.92 13.40 -16.15
N ALA A 116 36.39 12.77 -17.23
CA ALA A 116 36.80 11.38 -17.20
C ALA A 116 37.93 11.18 -16.18
N PRO A 117 37.90 10.09 -15.38
CA PRO A 117 38.95 9.81 -14.40
C PRO A 117 40.30 9.56 -15.12
N GLU A 118 41.38 10.09 -14.55
CA GLU A 118 42.76 9.89 -15.01
C GLU A 118 43.21 8.41 -14.97
#